data_AF-A0A965LLM8-F1
#
_entry.id   AF-A0A965LLM8-F1
#
_cell.length_a   1.000
_cell.length_b   1.000
_cell.length_c   1.000
_cell.angle_alpha   90.00
_cell.angle_beta   90.00
_cell.angle_gamma   90.00
#
_symmetry.space_group_name_H-M   'P 1'
#
loop_
_entity.id
_entity.type
_entity.pdbx_description
1 polymer ?
#
loop_
_entity_poly.entity_id
_entity_poly.type
_entity_poly.pdbx_seq_one_letter_code
_entity_poly.pdbx_strand_id
1 'polypeptide(L)'
;MNDERPSNQWRVLTITPAEPNYLPPLRVGDYQITAGPLWQDSDIGSAGRTIKTPSGPFDVKGLVASLNDNRPELVIVVLTAFGTVVPRNLNRFDCPKVLLIGDTHHGPTPLQSLHSYVDQEEFDFILCANTPHHAHWVPTANSAGVGWWPSPDVRHYSQPFISAEGRNVQPVFVGQVGRWHPRRLEEITLLRRSGVDARQIIVPSSIASRLYARSLVSLNLTLNGDTNARIFEVLSSGGCLVTD
;
A
#
# COMPACT_ATOMS: atom_id res chain seq x y z
N MET A 1 -4.96 32.04 7.82
CA MET A 1 -4.24 31.94 6.54
C MET A 1 -5.32 31.77 5.49
N ASN A 2 -5.48 32.71 4.56
CA ASN A 2 -6.56 32.64 3.57
C ASN A 2 -6.38 31.38 2.73
N ASP A 3 -7.44 30.57 2.64
CA ASP A 3 -7.45 29.30 1.92
C ASP A 3 -7.45 29.61 0.41
N GLU A 4 -6.27 29.70 -0.20
CA GLU A 4 -6.07 29.86 -1.66
C GLU A 4 -6.43 28.56 -2.44
N ARG A 5 -7.03 27.58 -1.77
CA ARG A 5 -7.40 26.30 -2.34
C ARG A 5 -8.50 26.44 -3.41
N PRO A 6 -8.29 25.88 -4.61
CA PRO A 6 -9.34 25.76 -5.60
C PRO A 6 -10.52 24.93 -5.06
N SER A 7 -11.75 25.37 -5.30
CA SER A 7 -12.98 24.75 -4.76
C SER A 7 -13.22 23.30 -5.20
N ASN A 8 -12.43 22.76 -6.12
CA ASN A 8 -12.52 21.40 -6.65
C ASN A 8 -11.47 20.42 -6.09
N GLN A 9 -10.61 20.83 -5.15
CA GLN A 9 -9.57 19.94 -4.61
C GLN A 9 -9.88 19.52 -3.18
N TRP A 10 -9.92 18.23 -2.88
CA TRP A 10 -10.30 17.74 -1.55
C TRP A 10 -9.16 17.82 -0.52
N ARG A 11 -9.50 18.12 0.74
CA ARG A 11 -8.61 17.96 1.90
C ARG A 11 -8.66 16.51 2.39
N VAL A 12 -7.56 15.78 2.23
CA VAL A 12 -7.49 14.35 2.55
C VAL A 12 -6.64 14.13 3.81
N LEU A 13 -7.13 13.33 4.74
CA LEU A 13 -6.34 12.79 5.84
C LEU A 13 -6.09 11.31 5.59
N THR A 14 -4.84 10.93 5.38
CA THR A 14 -4.42 9.52 5.27
C THR A 14 -3.74 9.09 6.56
N ILE A 15 -4.28 8.10 7.25
CA ILE A 15 -3.68 7.49 8.45
C ILE A 15 -3.08 6.14 8.04
N THR A 16 -1.76 5.98 8.14
CA THR A 16 -1.04 4.84 7.53
C THR A 16 0.09 4.29 8.40
N PRO A 17 0.30 2.94 8.41
CA PRO A 17 1.45 2.33 9.06
C PRO A 17 2.71 2.39 8.18
N ALA A 18 2.60 2.88 6.94
CA ALA A 18 3.72 2.92 6.00
C ALA A 18 4.87 3.78 6.52
N GLU A 19 6.07 3.24 6.45
CA GLU A 19 7.29 3.99 6.71
C GLU A 19 7.62 4.86 5.48
N PRO A 20 7.89 6.18 5.66
CA PRO A 20 8.06 7.14 4.56
C PRO A 20 9.10 6.72 3.50
N ASN A 21 10.16 6.02 3.93
CA ASN A 21 11.28 5.63 3.08
C ASN A 21 11.12 4.22 2.49
N TYR A 22 10.21 3.42 3.01
CA TYR A 22 9.97 2.06 2.56
C TYR A 22 8.82 1.99 1.55
N LEU A 23 7.66 2.56 1.93
CA LEU A 23 6.49 2.69 1.07
C LEU A 23 6.08 4.17 1.06
N PRO A 24 6.21 4.88 -0.08
CA PRO A 24 5.80 6.27 -0.14
C PRO A 24 4.31 6.37 0.24
N PRO A 25 3.90 7.45 0.91
CA PRO A 25 2.52 7.61 1.33
C PRO A 25 1.62 7.62 0.08
N LEU A 26 0.50 6.92 0.18
CA LEU A 26 -0.60 6.99 -0.78
C LEU A 26 -0.91 8.46 -1.07
N ARG A 27 -0.86 8.88 -2.34
CA ARG A 27 -1.20 10.25 -2.75
C ARG A 27 -2.58 10.25 -3.41
N VAL A 28 -3.57 10.78 -2.71
CA VAL A 28 -4.97 10.82 -3.20
C VAL A 28 -5.40 12.24 -3.59
N GLY A 29 -4.76 13.26 -3.03
CA GLY A 29 -5.03 14.65 -3.37
C GLY A 29 -3.86 15.57 -3.07
N ASP A 30 -3.94 16.78 -3.61
CA ASP A 30 -2.91 17.82 -3.46
C ASP A 30 -2.88 18.37 -2.03
N TYR A 31 -4.04 18.45 -1.36
CA TYR A 31 -4.17 18.89 0.04
C TYR A 31 -4.26 17.69 0.99
N GLN A 32 -3.17 16.93 1.10
CA GLN A 32 -3.13 15.74 1.92
C GLN A 32 -2.30 15.92 3.20
N ILE A 33 -2.87 15.48 4.32
CA ILE A 33 -2.19 15.28 5.58
C ILE A 33 -1.94 13.78 5.75
N THR A 34 -0.70 13.38 6.03
CA THR A 34 -0.34 11.97 6.29
C THR A 34 -0.03 11.77 7.76
N ALA A 35 -0.77 10.91 8.42
CA ALA A 35 -0.62 10.59 9.83
C ALA A 35 -0.15 9.15 10.03
N GLY A 36 0.74 8.90 10.99
CA GLY A 36 1.16 7.55 11.33
C GLY A 36 2.27 7.48 12.38
N PRO A 37 2.53 6.29 12.96
CA PRO A 37 3.47 6.15 14.07
C PRO A 37 4.94 6.25 13.66
N LEU A 38 5.23 6.00 12.38
CA LEU A 38 6.58 6.10 11.81
C LEU A 38 6.87 7.47 11.21
N TRP A 39 5.90 8.40 11.29
CA TRP A 39 6.03 9.77 10.80
C TRP A 39 6.49 10.69 11.93
N GLN A 40 7.06 11.83 11.56
CA GLN A 40 7.33 12.94 12.46
C GLN A 40 6.38 14.09 12.13
N ASP A 41 6.08 14.93 13.13
CA ASP A 41 5.34 16.16 12.89
C ASP A 41 6.18 17.08 12.00
N SER A 42 5.68 17.37 10.81
CA SER A 42 6.39 18.21 9.84
C SER A 42 5.42 18.90 8.89
N ASP A 43 5.73 20.13 8.50
CA ASP A 43 5.09 20.83 7.40
C ASP A 43 6.06 20.80 6.21
N ILE A 44 5.68 20.07 5.15
CA ILE A 44 6.52 19.85 3.97
C ILE A 44 6.10 20.80 2.83
N GLY A 45 5.40 21.89 3.16
CA GLY A 45 4.96 22.89 2.20
C GLY A 45 3.97 22.30 1.18
N SER A 46 4.26 22.46 -0.12
CA SER A 46 3.40 21.93 -1.19
C SER A 46 3.29 20.40 -1.21
N ALA A 47 4.20 19.69 -0.54
CA ALA A 47 4.12 18.24 -0.40
C ALA A 47 3.16 17.78 0.72
N GLY A 48 2.53 18.72 1.44
CA GLY A 48 1.55 18.44 2.50
C GLY A 48 2.17 18.43 3.90
N ARG A 49 1.36 18.04 4.89
CA ARG A 49 1.74 18.00 6.31
C ARG A 49 1.77 16.56 6.81
N THR A 50 2.67 16.25 7.74
CA THR A 50 2.75 14.95 8.39
C THR A 50 2.51 15.07 9.89
N ILE A 51 1.85 14.06 10.47
CA ILE A 51 1.49 14.04 11.89
C ILE A 51 1.87 12.69 12.48
N LYS A 52 2.61 12.68 13.58
CA LYS A 52 2.92 11.48 14.32
C LYS A 52 1.70 11.02 15.13
N THR A 53 1.40 9.73 15.06
CA THR A 53 0.36 9.09 15.90
C THR A 53 0.96 8.06 16.84
N PRO A 54 0.23 7.61 17.87
CA PRO A 54 0.60 6.40 18.59
C PRO A 54 0.59 5.17 17.67
N SER A 55 1.36 4.15 18.04
CA SER A 55 1.28 2.82 17.44
C SER A 55 0.20 2.00 18.14
N GLY A 56 -0.53 1.19 17.39
CA GLY A 56 -1.65 0.39 17.91
C GLY A 56 -2.97 1.17 18.00
N PRO A 57 -3.89 0.76 18.89
CA PRO A 57 -5.14 1.46 19.13
C PRO A 57 -4.94 2.86 19.73
N PHE A 58 -5.61 3.89 19.17
CA PHE A 58 -5.59 5.24 19.74
C PHE A 58 -6.87 6.02 19.44
N ASP A 59 -7.30 6.90 20.34
CA ASP A 59 -8.42 7.82 20.12
C ASP A 59 -8.00 8.95 19.16
N VAL A 60 -8.76 9.16 18.08
CA VAL A 60 -8.48 10.23 17.11
C VAL A 60 -8.71 11.64 17.64
N LYS A 61 -9.26 11.82 18.86
CA LYS A 61 -9.47 13.14 19.47
C LYS A 61 -8.22 14.05 19.40
N GLY A 62 -7.04 13.51 19.73
CA GLY A 62 -5.79 14.26 19.68
C GLY A 62 -5.39 14.64 18.25
N LEU A 63 -5.63 13.74 17.28
CA LEU A 63 -5.41 13.99 15.87
C LEU A 63 -6.36 15.07 15.34
N VAL A 64 -7.67 14.97 15.64
CA VAL A 64 -8.66 15.99 15.25
C VAL A 64 -8.28 17.37 15.79
N ALA A 65 -7.84 17.45 17.05
CA ALA A 65 -7.40 18.70 17.65
C ALA A 65 -6.18 19.30 16.92
N SER A 66 -5.23 18.47 16.45
CA SER A 66 -4.03 18.96 15.78
C SER A 66 -4.25 19.43 14.32
N LEU A 67 -5.42 19.12 13.74
CA LEU A 67 -5.82 19.59 12.42
C LEU A 67 -6.25 21.06 12.42
N ASN A 68 -6.65 21.63 13.58
CA ASN A 68 -7.17 23.00 13.69
C ASN A 68 -8.29 23.26 12.65
N ASP A 69 -8.18 24.32 11.84
CA ASP A 69 -9.14 24.68 10.78
C ASP A 69 -9.03 23.79 9.52
N ASN A 70 -8.01 22.94 9.42
CA ASN A 70 -7.78 22.04 8.28
C ASN A 70 -8.56 20.73 8.43
N ARG A 71 -9.89 20.82 8.61
CA ARG A 71 -10.74 19.64 8.69
C ARG A 71 -10.74 18.86 7.37
N PRO A 72 -10.58 17.52 7.41
CA PRO A 72 -10.56 16.71 6.21
C PRO A 72 -11.97 16.60 5.63
N GLU A 73 -12.04 16.53 4.30
CA GLU A 73 -13.23 16.21 3.52
C GLU A 73 -13.26 14.73 3.12
N LEU A 74 -12.15 14.01 3.34
CA LEU A 74 -12.02 12.57 3.18
C LEU A 74 -10.99 12.03 4.19
N VAL A 75 -11.33 10.95 4.89
CA VAL A 75 -10.39 10.21 5.74
C VAL A 75 -10.12 8.85 5.13
N ILE A 76 -8.85 8.48 4.98
CA ILE A 76 -8.41 7.17 4.54
C ILE A 76 -7.60 6.52 5.66
N VAL A 77 -8.04 5.37 6.13
CA VAL A 77 -7.29 4.56 7.09
C VAL A 77 -6.68 3.38 6.34
N VAL A 78 -5.36 3.28 6.34
CA VAL A 78 -4.65 2.12 5.80
C VAL A 78 -4.44 1.13 6.93
N LEU A 79 -5.01 -0.07 6.81
CA LEU A 79 -4.89 -1.12 7.80
C LEU A 79 -4.08 -2.30 7.25
N THR A 80 -3.22 -2.85 8.10
CA THR A 80 -2.55 -4.14 7.86
C THR A 80 -2.81 -5.07 9.03
N ALA A 81 -2.60 -6.36 8.83
CA ALA A 81 -2.76 -7.36 9.87
C ALA A 81 -1.83 -7.19 11.09
N PHE A 82 -0.81 -6.34 11.01
CA PHE A 82 0.07 -6.03 12.14
C PHE A 82 -0.56 -5.10 13.16
N GLY A 83 -1.67 -4.43 12.85
CA GLY A 83 -2.37 -3.55 13.79
C GLY A 83 -1.54 -2.36 14.27
N THR A 84 -0.57 -1.92 13.48
CA THR A 84 0.31 -0.78 13.83
C THR A 84 -0.45 0.55 13.85
N VAL A 85 -1.55 0.66 13.08
CA VAL A 85 -2.43 1.82 13.03
C VAL A 85 -3.86 1.34 13.21
N VAL A 86 -4.47 1.69 14.35
CA VAL A 86 -5.85 1.30 14.70
C VAL A 86 -6.58 2.51 15.32
N PRO A 87 -6.89 3.56 14.53
CA PRO A 87 -7.57 4.75 15.04
C PRO A 87 -8.98 4.40 15.52
N ARG A 88 -9.39 5.02 16.64
CA ARG A 88 -10.68 4.82 17.31
C ARG A 88 -11.51 6.07 17.38
N ASN A 89 -12.84 5.89 17.42
CA ASN A 89 -13.82 6.96 17.44
C ASN A 89 -13.78 7.80 16.14
N LEU A 90 -13.79 7.13 14.99
CA LEU A 90 -13.75 7.78 13.67
C LEU A 90 -14.99 8.63 13.39
N ASN A 91 -16.08 8.44 14.12
CA ASN A 91 -17.27 9.30 14.07
C ASN A 91 -17.01 10.77 14.45
N ARG A 92 -15.82 11.10 14.97
CA ARG A 92 -15.37 12.49 15.17
C ARG A 92 -15.09 13.22 13.85
N PHE A 93 -15.00 12.51 12.73
CA PHE A 93 -14.88 13.08 11.39
C PHE A 93 -16.24 13.09 10.70
N ASP A 94 -16.73 14.29 10.40
CA ASP A 94 -18.03 14.53 9.74
C ASP A 94 -17.99 14.36 8.21
N CYS A 95 -17.06 13.55 7.71
CA CYS A 95 -16.81 13.35 6.28
C CYS A 95 -16.69 11.86 5.93
N PRO A 96 -16.71 11.50 4.61
CA PRO A 96 -16.52 10.12 4.19
C PRO A 96 -15.23 9.49 4.71
N LYS A 97 -15.33 8.25 5.15
CA LYS A 97 -14.25 7.43 5.70
C LYS A 97 -14.05 6.19 4.85
N VAL A 98 -12.83 5.99 4.39
CA VAL A 98 -12.43 4.83 3.57
C VAL A 98 -11.44 3.99 4.36
N LEU A 99 -11.73 2.70 4.50
CA LEU A 99 -10.76 1.71 4.97
C LEU A 99 -10.04 1.14 3.75
N LEU A 100 -8.72 1.31 3.68
CA LEU A 100 -7.87 0.64 2.70
C LEU A 100 -7.14 -0.53 3.36
N ILE A 101 -7.52 -1.75 2.99
CA ILE A 101 -6.95 -2.99 3.51
C ILE A 101 -5.69 -3.31 2.71
N GLY A 102 -4.54 -3.21 3.38
CA GLY A 102 -3.22 -3.58 2.87
C GLY A 102 -2.92 -5.07 3.09
N ASP A 103 -1.72 -5.36 3.59
CA ASP A 103 -1.27 -6.74 3.81
C ASP A 103 -2.03 -7.43 4.95
N THR A 104 -2.55 -8.62 4.63
CA THR A 104 -3.38 -9.47 5.48
C THR A 104 -2.87 -10.92 5.54
N HIS A 105 -1.63 -11.19 5.14
CA HIS A 105 -1.08 -12.56 5.13
C HIS A 105 -0.19 -12.87 6.34
N HIS A 106 0.22 -11.84 7.07
CA HIS A 106 1.16 -11.95 8.17
C HIS A 106 0.52 -11.65 9.52
N GLY A 107 1.18 -12.05 10.60
CA GLY A 107 0.67 -11.87 11.96
C GLY A 107 -0.09 -13.09 12.48
N PRO A 108 -0.47 -13.10 13.76
CA PRO A 108 -1.03 -14.26 14.43
C PRO A 108 -2.49 -14.54 14.03
N THR A 109 -3.28 -13.50 13.78
CA THR A 109 -4.74 -13.58 13.50
C THR A 109 -5.15 -12.49 12.51
N PRO A 110 -4.61 -12.50 11.27
CA PRO A 110 -4.69 -11.38 10.34
C PRO A 110 -6.12 -10.99 9.98
N LEU A 111 -6.95 -11.97 9.59
CA LEU A 111 -8.32 -11.73 9.17
C LEU A 111 -9.24 -11.43 10.36
N GLN A 112 -9.07 -12.11 11.48
CA GLN A 112 -9.89 -11.85 12.68
C GLN A 112 -9.65 -10.44 13.24
N SER A 113 -8.41 -9.95 13.18
CA SER A 113 -8.06 -8.60 13.62
C SER A 113 -8.69 -7.54 12.71
N LEU A 114 -8.70 -7.78 11.40
CA LEU A 114 -9.40 -6.95 10.42
C LEU A 114 -10.91 -6.89 10.72
N HIS A 115 -11.57 -8.04 10.89
CA HIS A 115 -13.01 -8.09 11.17
C HIS A 115 -13.35 -7.35 12.46
N SER A 116 -12.60 -7.64 13.52
CA SER A 116 -12.82 -6.99 14.83
C SER A 116 -12.72 -5.48 14.71
N TYR A 117 -11.85 -4.95 13.84
CA TYR A 117 -11.73 -3.52 13.63
C TYR A 117 -12.90 -2.95 12.82
N VAL A 118 -13.28 -3.60 11.72
CA VAL A 118 -14.41 -3.19 10.87
C VAL A 118 -15.73 -3.19 11.66
N ASP A 119 -15.92 -4.12 12.59
CA ASP A 119 -17.11 -4.19 13.44
C ASP A 119 -17.18 -3.07 14.49
N GLN A 120 -16.05 -2.39 14.76
CA GLN A 120 -15.94 -1.40 15.83
C GLN A 120 -15.94 0.06 15.32
N GLU A 121 -15.73 0.29 14.03
CA GLU A 121 -15.69 1.63 13.44
C GLU A 121 -16.52 1.69 12.17
N GLU A 122 -17.16 2.84 11.94
CA GLU A 122 -18.02 3.06 10.77
C GLU A 122 -17.20 3.60 9.60
N PHE A 123 -17.21 2.86 8.49
CA PHE A 123 -16.61 3.25 7.21
C PHE A 123 -17.69 3.37 6.14
N ASP A 124 -17.55 4.34 5.26
CA ASP A 124 -18.43 4.52 4.11
C ASP A 124 -18.02 3.58 2.96
N PHE A 125 -16.72 3.30 2.83
CA PHE A 125 -16.18 2.34 1.87
C PHE A 125 -15.04 1.52 2.46
N ILE A 126 -14.94 0.27 2.01
CA ILE A 126 -13.84 -0.64 2.33
C ILE A 126 -13.21 -1.11 1.02
N LEU A 127 -11.93 -0.82 0.83
CA LEU A 127 -11.19 -1.14 -0.38
C LEU A 127 -10.07 -2.13 -0.03
N CYS A 128 -10.04 -3.27 -0.73
CA CYS A 128 -8.86 -4.13 -0.69
C CYS A 128 -7.78 -3.58 -1.64
N ALA A 129 -6.51 -3.57 -1.23
CA ALA A 129 -5.40 -3.17 -2.08
C ALA A 129 -4.79 -4.39 -2.80
N ASN A 130 -4.16 -5.27 -2.03
CA ASN A 130 -3.36 -6.38 -2.55
C ASN A 130 -4.08 -7.74 -2.48
N THR A 131 -5.22 -7.81 -1.79
CA THR A 131 -5.94 -9.07 -1.53
C THR A 131 -7.42 -8.94 -1.88
N PRO A 132 -7.77 -8.72 -3.16
CA PRO A 132 -9.18 -8.66 -3.57
C PRO A 132 -9.95 -9.92 -3.18
N HIS A 133 -9.28 -11.07 -3.21
CA HIS A 133 -9.87 -12.33 -2.80
C HIS A 133 -10.17 -12.38 -1.29
N HIS A 134 -9.69 -11.47 -0.45
CA HIS A 134 -10.07 -11.37 0.96
C HIS A 134 -11.35 -10.53 1.19
N ALA A 135 -11.83 -9.83 0.16
CA ALA A 135 -13.01 -8.97 0.27
C ALA A 135 -14.26 -9.73 0.74
N HIS A 136 -14.38 -11.02 0.42
CA HIS A 136 -15.51 -11.86 0.84
C HIS A 136 -15.58 -12.10 2.36
N TRP A 137 -14.48 -11.87 3.07
CA TRP A 137 -14.45 -11.95 4.53
C TRP A 137 -14.83 -10.62 5.17
N VAL A 138 -14.71 -9.49 4.48
CA VAL A 138 -15.13 -8.20 5.02
C VAL A 138 -16.64 -8.24 5.32
N PRO A 139 -17.06 -8.01 6.57
CA PRO A 139 -18.48 -8.04 6.93
C PRO A 139 -19.27 -7.04 6.09
N THR A 140 -20.29 -7.52 5.37
CA THR A 140 -21.25 -6.65 4.66
C THR A 140 -22.26 -6.00 5.61
N ALA A 141 -22.17 -6.30 6.91
CA ALA A 141 -23.11 -5.88 7.93
C ALA A 141 -23.16 -4.35 8.15
N ASN A 142 -22.10 -3.61 7.78
CA ASN A 142 -21.99 -2.17 8.05
C ASN A 142 -22.42 -1.24 6.90
N SER A 143 -23.20 -1.71 5.91
CA SER A 143 -23.68 -0.92 4.75
C SER A 143 -22.58 -0.32 3.85
N ALA A 144 -21.30 -0.47 4.21
CA ALA A 144 -20.16 0.05 3.47
C ALA A 144 -20.06 -0.62 2.09
N GLY A 145 -19.78 0.17 1.06
CA GLY A 145 -19.42 -0.39 -0.24
C GLY A 145 -18.07 -1.09 -0.17
N VAL A 146 -18.00 -2.37 -0.54
CA VAL A 146 -16.75 -3.11 -0.63
C VAL A 146 -16.25 -3.11 -2.07
N GLY A 147 -14.99 -2.72 -2.27
CA GLY A 147 -14.37 -2.61 -3.58
C GLY A 147 -12.91 -3.05 -3.61
N TRP A 148 -12.32 -2.96 -4.79
CA TRP A 148 -10.91 -3.26 -5.02
C TRP A 148 -10.23 -2.04 -5.63
N TRP A 149 -9.16 -1.57 -4.99
CA TRP A 149 -8.27 -0.55 -5.53
C TRP A 149 -6.86 -1.14 -5.63
N PRO A 150 -6.49 -1.70 -6.80
CA PRO A 150 -5.23 -2.42 -6.92
C PRO A 150 -4.01 -1.53 -6.70
N SER A 151 -3.16 -1.95 -5.75
CA SER A 151 -1.84 -1.39 -5.43
C SER A 151 -1.73 0.15 -5.60
N PRO A 152 -2.50 0.91 -4.81
CA PRO A 152 -2.63 2.36 -4.98
C PRO A 152 -1.38 3.13 -4.56
N ASP A 153 -0.44 2.44 -3.92
CA ASP A 153 0.88 2.91 -3.48
C ASP A 153 1.98 2.68 -4.53
N VAL A 154 1.68 2.05 -5.67
CA VAL A 154 2.66 1.85 -6.74
C VAL A 154 3.00 3.16 -7.42
N ARG A 155 4.29 3.51 -7.36
CA ARG A 155 4.83 4.67 -8.08
C ARG A 155 5.29 4.27 -9.47
N HIS A 156 4.79 4.97 -10.48
CA HIS A 156 5.28 4.84 -11.84
C HIS A 156 6.66 5.49 -11.99
N TYR A 157 7.61 4.76 -12.56
CA TYR A 157 8.92 5.26 -12.96
C TYR A 157 9.07 5.07 -14.46
N SER A 158 8.89 6.14 -15.23
CA SER A 158 8.98 6.11 -16.68
C SER A 158 10.30 5.47 -17.15
N GLN A 159 10.19 4.56 -18.11
CA GLN A 159 11.31 3.88 -18.75
C GLN A 159 11.31 4.25 -20.23
N PRO A 160 12.48 4.45 -20.86
CA PRO A 160 12.53 4.54 -22.30
C PRO A 160 12.02 3.24 -22.92
N PHE A 161 11.50 3.30 -24.14
CA PHE A 161 11.19 2.09 -24.88
C PHE A 161 12.46 1.25 -25.08
N ILE A 162 12.40 -0.05 -24.73
CA ILE A 162 13.49 -1.00 -24.88
C ILE A 162 13.04 -2.10 -25.85
N SER A 163 13.73 -2.22 -26.97
CA SER A 163 13.47 -3.28 -27.95
C SER A 163 13.79 -4.66 -27.39
N ALA A 164 13.38 -5.72 -28.08
CA ALA A 164 13.68 -7.10 -27.67
C ALA A 164 15.19 -7.34 -27.53
N GLU A 165 15.99 -6.80 -28.44
CA GLU A 165 17.45 -6.91 -28.45
C GLU A 165 18.11 -6.13 -27.29
N GLY A 166 17.44 -5.07 -26.82
CA GLY A 166 17.88 -4.28 -25.68
C GLY A 166 17.65 -4.96 -24.32
N ARG A 167 16.85 -6.03 -24.27
CA ARG A 167 16.56 -6.80 -23.06
C ARG A 167 17.65 -7.85 -22.85
N ASN A 168 18.62 -7.51 -22.01
CA ASN A 168 19.81 -8.32 -21.78
C ASN A 168 20.00 -8.75 -20.32
N VAL A 169 19.04 -8.45 -19.45
CA VAL A 169 19.07 -8.91 -18.07
C VAL A 169 18.34 -10.25 -17.98
N GLN A 170 18.94 -11.20 -17.27
CA GLN A 170 18.35 -12.51 -16.98
C GLN A 170 16.99 -12.39 -16.26
N PRO A 171 16.23 -13.51 -16.15
CA PRO A 171 15.03 -13.54 -15.34
C PRO A 171 15.29 -12.98 -13.94
N VAL A 172 14.48 -12.01 -13.51
CA VAL A 172 14.67 -11.32 -12.24
C VAL A 172 13.47 -11.55 -11.33
N PHE A 173 13.74 -11.83 -10.06
CA PHE A 173 12.78 -11.78 -8.98
C PHE A 173 13.21 -10.69 -8.00
N VAL A 174 12.41 -9.63 -7.86
CA VAL A 174 12.65 -8.55 -6.90
C VAL A 174 11.77 -8.79 -5.68
N GLY A 175 12.35 -9.32 -4.62
CA GLY A 175 11.59 -9.66 -3.43
C GLY A 175 12.39 -10.47 -2.41
N GLN A 176 11.76 -10.64 -1.26
CA GLN A 176 12.30 -11.42 -0.17
C GLN A 176 12.02 -12.90 -0.38
N VAL A 177 13.06 -13.71 -0.17
CA VAL A 177 12.93 -15.15 0.11
C VAL A 177 13.39 -15.36 1.55
N GLY A 178 12.85 -16.37 2.22
CA GLY A 178 13.27 -16.70 3.58
C GLY A 178 12.23 -17.49 4.33
N ARG A 179 12.38 -17.58 5.66
CA ARG A 179 11.50 -18.38 6.53
C ARG A 179 10.01 -18.03 6.43
N TRP A 180 9.70 -16.78 6.08
CA TRP A 180 8.33 -16.30 5.92
C TRP A 180 7.78 -16.46 4.49
N HIS A 181 8.63 -16.91 3.56
CA HIS A 181 8.30 -17.09 2.14
C HIS A 181 8.88 -18.41 1.60
N PRO A 182 8.57 -19.56 2.23
CA PRO A 182 9.17 -20.84 1.86
C PRO A 182 8.87 -21.25 0.41
N ARG A 183 7.65 -20.96 -0.07
CA ARG A 183 7.24 -21.24 -1.46
C ARG A 183 8.10 -20.49 -2.48
N ARG A 184 8.36 -19.20 -2.26
CA ARG A 184 9.25 -18.40 -3.14
C ARG A 184 10.66 -18.99 -3.22
N LEU A 185 11.17 -19.48 -2.09
CA LEU A 185 12.48 -20.13 -2.05
C LEU A 185 12.47 -21.41 -2.89
N GLU A 186 11.45 -22.25 -2.73
CA GLU A 186 11.28 -23.49 -3.48
C GLU A 186 11.21 -23.23 -5.00
N GLU A 187 10.36 -22.29 -5.43
CA GLU A 187 10.18 -21.94 -6.84
C GLU A 187 11.47 -21.42 -7.47
N ILE A 188 12.21 -20.53 -6.78
CA ILE A 188 13.51 -20.04 -7.26
C ILE A 188 14.55 -21.17 -7.32
N THR A 189 14.56 -22.08 -6.35
CA THR A 189 15.44 -23.24 -6.36
C THR A 189 15.11 -24.18 -7.53
N LEU A 190 13.84 -24.42 -7.82
CA LEU A 190 13.40 -25.24 -8.96
C LEU A 190 13.81 -24.62 -10.31
N LEU A 191 13.64 -23.31 -10.48
CA LEU A 191 14.10 -22.59 -11.67
C LEU A 191 15.61 -22.75 -11.88
N ARG A 192 16.40 -22.55 -10.82
CA ARG A 192 17.87 -22.71 -10.87
C ARG A 192 18.29 -24.13 -11.19
N ARG A 193 17.64 -25.13 -10.60
CA ARG A 193 17.89 -26.56 -10.92
C ARG A 193 17.55 -26.92 -12.36
N SER A 194 16.63 -26.18 -12.98
CA SER A 194 16.24 -26.34 -14.38
C SER A 194 17.17 -25.58 -15.34
N GLY A 195 18.26 -24.97 -14.85
CA GLY A 195 19.22 -24.22 -15.65
C GLY A 195 18.82 -22.76 -15.91
N VAL A 196 17.74 -22.27 -15.28
CA VAL A 196 17.35 -20.85 -15.38
C VAL A 196 18.11 -20.04 -14.34
N ASP A 197 18.96 -19.12 -14.79
CA ASP A 197 19.68 -18.20 -13.91
C ASP A 197 18.74 -17.07 -13.41
N ALA A 198 17.84 -17.43 -12.51
CA ALA A 198 16.90 -16.50 -11.90
C ALA A 198 17.60 -15.67 -10.81
N ARG A 199 17.81 -14.39 -11.10
CA ARG A 199 18.43 -13.44 -10.17
C ARG A 199 17.41 -12.98 -9.14
N GLN A 200 17.64 -13.36 -7.89
CA GLN A 200 16.87 -12.87 -6.74
C GLN A 200 17.56 -11.63 -6.17
N ILE A 201 16.83 -10.53 -6.02
CA ILE A 201 17.39 -9.27 -5.50
C ILE A 201 16.39 -8.50 -4.64
N ILE A 202 16.89 -7.64 -3.75
CA ILE A 202 16.10 -6.67 -2.99
C ILE A 202 16.67 -5.29 -3.30
N VAL A 203 15.87 -4.45 -3.97
CA VAL A 203 16.26 -3.09 -4.35
C VAL A 203 15.06 -2.14 -4.22
N PRO A 204 15.29 -0.81 -4.11
CA PRO A 204 14.22 0.19 -4.17
C PRO A 204 13.45 0.13 -5.49
N SER A 205 12.16 0.50 -5.48
CA SER A 205 11.28 0.43 -6.67
C SER A 205 11.80 1.22 -7.87
N SER A 206 12.49 2.33 -7.65
CA SER A 206 13.13 3.13 -8.72
C SER A 206 14.28 2.41 -9.44
N ILE A 207 14.94 1.47 -8.75
CA ILE A 207 15.97 0.59 -9.33
C ILE A 207 15.29 -0.62 -9.96
N ALA A 208 14.31 -1.19 -9.26
CA ALA A 208 13.53 -2.33 -9.74
C ALA A 208 12.88 -2.05 -11.10
N SER A 209 12.32 -0.85 -11.31
CA SER A 209 11.69 -0.46 -12.58
C SER A 209 12.64 -0.59 -13.78
N ARG A 210 13.92 -0.23 -13.60
CA ARG A 210 14.95 -0.36 -14.63
C ARG A 210 15.33 -1.81 -14.89
N LEU A 211 15.32 -2.64 -13.85
CA LEU A 211 15.54 -4.08 -13.99
C LEU A 211 14.39 -4.71 -14.79
N TYR A 212 13.14 -4.42 -14.43
CA TYR A 212 11.97 -4.97 -15.12
C TYR A 212 11.93 -4.63 -16.60
N ALA A 213 12.27 -3.38 -16.97
CA ALA A 213 12.30 -2.95 -18.36
C ALA A 213 13.38 -3.68 -19.19
N ARG A 214 14.50 -4.07 -18.56
CA ARG A 214 15.66 -4.67 -19.23
C ARG A 214 15.73 -6.19 -19.10
N SER A 215 14.96 -6.77 -18.19
CA SER A 215 14.88 -8.21 -18.00
C SER A 215 14.09 -8.87 -19.12
N LEU A 216 14.54 -10.06 -19.50
CA LEU A 216 13.82 -10.95 -20.41
C LEU A 216 12.47 -11.35 -19.81
N VAL A 217 12.47 -11.68 -18.52
CA VAL A 217 11.29 -12.03 -17.73
C VAL A 217 11.44 -11.45 -16.33
N SER A 218 10.38 -10.87 -15.79
CA SER A 218 10.26 -10.49 -14.39
C SER A 218 9.30 -11.46 -13.72
N LEU A 219 9.78 -12.11 -12.67
CA LEU A 219 9.03 -13.06 -11.87
C LEU A 219 8.33 -12.32 -10.74
N ASN A 220 7.02 -12.52 -10.60
CA ASN A 220 6.28 -12.24 -9.38
C ASN A 220 5.86 -13.56 -8.75
N LEU A 221 6.37 -13.85 -7.56
CA LEU A 221 6.00 -15.04 -6.81
C LEU A 221 5.10 -14.57 -5.66
N THR A 222 3.79 -14.77 -5.81
CA THR A 222 2.81 -14.22 -4.87
C THR A 222 2.95 -14.84 -3.49
N LEU A 223 2.43 -14.15 -2.48
CA LEU A 223 2.17 -14.75 -1.17
C LEU A 223 0.69 -15.09 -1.11
N ASN A 224 0.36 -16.38 -1.11
CA ASN A 224 -1.03 -16.87 -1.03
C ASN A 224 -1.97 -16.30 -2.13
N GLY A 225 -1.46 -16.06 -3.35
CA GLY A 225 -2.29 -15.55 -4.45
C GLY A 225 -2.58 -14.05 -4.36
N ASP A 226 -1.75 -13.29 -3.64
CA ASP A 226 -1.89 -11.84 -3.54
C ASP A 226 -1.64 -11.11 -4.87
N THR A 227 -2.42 -10.07 -5.12
CA THR A 227 -2.22 -9.13 -6.21
C THR A 227 -1.32 -7.99 -5.75
N ASN A 228 -0.08 -8.32 -5.41
CA ASN A 228 0.86 -7.36 -4.83
C ASN A 228 1.39 -6.32 -5.84
N ALA A 229 2.02 -5.28 -5.30
CA ALA A 229 2.58 -4.15 -6.04
C ALA A 229 3.51 -4.54 -7.21
N ARG A 230 4.23 -5.67 -7.13
CA ARG A 230 5.22 -6.07 -8.16
C ARG A 230 4.58 -6.32 -9.52
N ILE A 231 3.33 -6.80 -9.56
CA ILE A 231 2.57 -6.96 -10.82
C ILE A 231 2.51 -5.61 -11.55
N PHE A 232 2.07 -4.57 -10.86
CA PHE A 232 1.86 -3.24 -11.45
C PHE A 232 3.18 -2.51 -11.70
N GLU A 233 4.20 -2.68 -10.86
CA GLU A 233 5.52 -2.12 -11.12
C GLU A 233 6.17 -2.71 -12.38
N VAL A 234 6.07 -4.03 -12.59
CA VAL A 234 6.62 -4.70 -13.77
C VAL A 234 5.89 -4.20 -15.02
N LEU A 235 4.55 -4.26 -15.02
CA LEU A 235 3.74 -3.85 -16.16
C LEU A 235 3.94 -2.37 -16.52
N SER A 236 3.95 -1.49 -15.51
CA SER A 236 4.18 -0.05 -15.72
C SER A 236 5.61 0.29 -16.16
N SER A 237 6.58 -0.62 -15.95
CA SER A 237 7.94 -0.49 -16.47
C SER A 237 8.11 -1.06 -17.88
N GLY A 238 7.04 -1.60 -18.49
CA GLY A 238 7.10 -2.29 -19.77
C GLY A 238 7.81 -3.65 -19.71
N GLY A 239 7.85 -4.28 -18.53
CA GLY A 239 8.45 -5.60 -18.33
C GLY A 239 7.55 -6.74 -18.80
N CYS A 240 8.16 -7.88 -19.13
CA CYS A 240 7.45 -9.14 -19.34
C CYS A 240 7.22 -9.80 -17.97
N LEU A 241 5.97 -9.91 -17.52
CA LEU A 241 5.60 -10.47 -16.23
C LEU A 241 5.26 -11.96 -16.35
N VAL A 242 5.84 -12.78 -15.47
CA VAL A 242 5.37 -14.13 -15.18
C VAL A 242 5.03 -14.20 -13.70
N THR A 243 3.80 -14.60 -13.40
CA THR A 243 3.26 -14.73 -12.03
C THR A 243 2.55 -16.07 -11.89
N ASP A 244 2.50 -16.58 -10.66
CA ASP A 244 1.70 -17.76 -10.30
C ASP A 244 0.20 -17.45 -10.17
#